data_AF-A0A3B0XRI1-F1
#
_entry.id   AF-A0A3B0XRI1-F1
#
_cell.length_a   1.000
_cell.length_b   1.000
_cell.length_c   1.000
_cell.angle_alpha   90.00
_cell.angle_beta   90.00
_cell.angle_gamma   90.00
#
_symmetry.space_group_name_H-M   'P 1'
#
loop_
_entity.id
_entity.type
_entity.pdbx_description
1 polymer ?
#
loop_
_entity_poly.entity_id
_entity_poly.type
_entity_poly.pdbx_seq_one_letter_code
_entity_poly.pdbx_strand_id
1 'polypeptide(L)' 'MIDEDWLRSYATVEGIERALFRISGRIRFKNNLADGGQDLRNHYGALEADFRRFFSQLVTHVQALKKAD' A
#
# COMPACT_ATOMS: atom_id res chain seq x y z
N MET A 1 1.15 -22.27 12.94
CA MET A 1 0.87 -20.86 12.61
C MET A 1 1.00 -20.75 11.11
N ILE A 2 -0.01 -20.28 10.40
CA ILE A 2 -0.08 -20.47 8.94
C ILE A 2 1.09 -19.76 8.24
N ASP A 3 1.96 -20.58 7.67
CA ASP A 3 3.13 -20.31 6.81
C ASP A 3 2.78 -19.60 5.50
N GLU A 4 2.09 -18.46 5.54
CA GLU A 4 1.89 -17.64 4.35
C GLU A 4 2.86 -16.45 4.44
N ASP A 5 3.63 -16.18 3.37
CA ASP A 5 4.46 -14.98 3.28
C ASP A 5 3.56 -13.84 2.75
N TRP A 6 2.76 -13.28 3.66
CA TRP A 6 1.78 -12.24 3.34
C TRP A 6 2.48 -11.01 2.74
N LEU A 7 3.69 -10.70 3.22
CA LEU A 7 4.48 -9.59 2.71
C LEU A 7 4.91 -9.82 1.25
N ARG A 8 5.35 -11.04 0.90
CA ARG A 8 5.57 -11.39 -0.51
C ARG A 8 4.31 -11.32 -1.35
N SER A 9 3.17 -11.71 -0.79
CA SER A 9 1.90 -11.65 -1.52
C SER A 9 1.53 -10.19 -1.86
N TYR A 10 1.83 -9.24 -0.98
CA TYR A 10 1.61 -7.82 -1.24
C TYR A 10 2.62 -7.16 -2.17
N ALA A 11 3.68 -7.86 -2.58
CA ALA A 11 4.66 -7.34 -3.54
C ALA A 11 4.08 -7.16 -4.95
N THR A 12 2.90 -7.72 -5.22
CA THR A 12 2.21 -7.64 -6.52
C THR A 12 0.81 -7.07 -6.34
N VAL A 13 0.32 -6.36 -7.36
CA VAL A 13 -1.04 -5.80 -7.35
C VAL A 13 -2.07 -6.93 -7.26
N GLU A 14 -1.82 -8.05 -7.94
CA GLU A 14 -2.69 -9.23 -7.95
C GLU A 14 -2.80 -9.87 -6.56
N GLY A 15 -1.72 -9.87 -5.79
CA GLY A 15 -1.75 -10.38 -4.42
C GLY A 15 -2.44 -9.41 -3.44
N ILE A 16 -2.30 -8.09 -3.65
CA ILE A 16 -3.09 -7.08 -2.94
C ILE A 16 -4.59 -7.26 -3.25
N GLU A 17 -4.95 -7.38 -4.52
CA GLU A 17 -6.32 -7.60 -4.99
C GLU A 17 -6.93 -8.86 -4.37
N ARG A 18 -6.19 -9.97 -4.34
CA ARG A 18 -6.63 -11.21 -3.71
C ARG A 18 -6.90 -11.03 -2.21
N ALA A 19 -6.05 -10.28 -1.52
CA ALA A 19 -6.26 -10.01 -0.10
C ALA A 19 -7.49 -9.12 0.13
N LEU A 20 -7.65 -8.07 -0.66
CA LEU A 20 -8.83 -7.20 -0.62
C LEU A 20 -10.13 -7.98 -0.89
N PHE A 21 -10.11 -8.90 -1.85
CA PHE A 21 -11.23 -9.81 -2.12
C PHE A 21 -11.54 -10.74 -0.93
N ARG A 22 -10.53 -11.31 -0.27
CA ARG A 22 -10.74 -12.12 0.95
C ARG A 22 -11.32 -11.30 2.09
N ILE A 23 -10.88 -10.04 2.23
CA ILE A 23 -11.35 -9.13 3.29
C ILE A 23 -12.79 -8.69 3.00
N SER A 24 -13.13 -8.37 1.75
CA SER A 24 -14.47 -7.92 1.37
C SER A 24 -15.56 -8.92 1.78
N GLY A 25 -15.30 -10.23 1.63
CA GLY A 25 -16.22 -11.30 2.03
C GLY A 25 -16.37 -11.49 3.55
N ARG A 26 -15.48 -10.94 4.36
CA ARG A 26 -15.57 -10.98 5.85
C ARG A 26 -16.33 -9.78 6.42
N ILE A 27 -16.52 -8.73 5.63
CA ILE A 27 -17.22 -7.52 6.07
C ILE A 27 -18.73 -7.71 5.94
N ARG A 28 -19.44 -7.51 7.05
CA ARG A 28 -20.90 -7.76 7.15
C ARG A 28 -21.77 -6.75 6.38
N PHE A 29 -21.23 -5.57 6.08
CA PHE A 29 -21.95 -4.50 5.39
C PHE A 29 -21.48 -4.36 3.94
N LYS A 30 -22.31 -3.72 3.10
CA LYS A 30 -22.00 -3.44 1.70
C LYS A 30 -20.70 -2.64 1.61
N ASN A 31 -19.74 -3.14 0.84
CA ASN A 31 -18.43 -2.53 0.65
C ASN A 31 -17.95 -2.76 -0.79
N ASN A 32 -16.94 -2.00 -1.20
CA ASN A 32 -16.35 -2.07 -2.55
C ASN A 32 -14.89 -2.53 -2.50
N LEU A 33 -14.46 -3.23 -1.43
CA LEU A 33 -13.06 -3.60 -1.28
C LEU A 33 -12.60 -4.60 -2.35
N ALA A 34 -13.50 -5.42 -2.88
CA ALA A 34 -13.18 -6.32 -3.99
C ALA A 34 -12.67 -5.57 -5.23
N ASP A 35 -13.11 -4.32 -5.43
CA ASP A 35 -12.71 -3.48 -6.56
C ASP A 35 -11.39 -2.73 -6.31
N GLY A 36 -10.88 -2.77 -5.06
CA GLY A 36 -9.73 -1.97 -4.65
C GLY A 36 -8.42 -2.32 -5.39
N GLY A 37 -8.31 -3.52 -5.97
CA GLY A 37 -7.20 -3.87 -6.86
C GLY A 37 -7.22 -3.05 -8.16
N GLN A 38 -8.41 -2.82 -8.73
CA GLN A 38 -8.57 -1.98 -9.91
C GLN A 38 -8.33 -0.50 -9.57
N ASP A 39 -8.83 -0.04 -8.43
CA ASP A 39 -8.57 1.33 -7.96
C ASP A 39 -7.07 1.57 -7.74
N LEU A 40 -6.36 0.59 -7.17
CA LEU A 40 -4.91 0.65 -7.02
C LEU A 40 -4.21 0.78 -8.39
N ARG A 41 -4.60 0.00 -9.39
CA ARG A 41 -4.04 0.12 -10.76
C ARG A 41 -4.28 1.50 -11.36
N ASN A 42 -5.49 2.00 -11.25
CA ASN A 42 -5.88 3.31 -11.81
C ASN A 42 -5.08 4.46 -11.20
N HIS A 43 -4.71 4.36 -9.92
CA HIS A 43 -4.04 5.43 -9.17
C HIS A 43 -2.56 5.14 -8.89
N TYR A 44 -2.00 4.04 -9.38
CA TYR A 44 -0.65 3.61 -9.02
C TYR A 44 0.39 4.69 -9.30
N GLY A 45 0.33 5.33 -10.46
CA GLY A 45 1.26 6.40 -10.83
C GLY A 45 1.14 7.64 -9.94
N ALA A 46 -0.07 8.01 -9.51
CA ALA A 46 -0.29 9.14 -8.60
C ALA A 46 0.27 8.83 -7.20
N LEU A 47 -0.04 7.63 -6.68
CA LEU A 47 0.50 7.16 -5.40
C LEU A 47 2.03 7.09 -5.41
N GLU A 48 2.62 6.61 -6.52
CA GLU A 48 4.08 6.58 -6.69
C GLU A 48 4.68 7.99 -6.70
N ALA A 49 4.06 8.94 -7.42
CA ALA A 49 4.52 10.32 -7.47
C ALA A 49 4.47 10.99 -6.08
N ASP A 50 3.36 10.79 -5.35
CA ASP A 50 3.19 11.29 -3.99
C ASP A 50 4.22 10.67 -3.04
N PHE A 51 4.44 9.36 -3.12
CA PHE A 51 5.46 8.68 -2.32
C PHE A 51 6.86 9.24 -2.59
N ARG A 52 7.26 9.38 -3.87
CA ARG A 52 8.58 9.92 -4.23
C ARG A 52 8.77 11.35 -3.73
N ARG A 53 7.73 12.18 -3.87
CA ARG A 53 7.74 13.56 -3.37
C ARG A 53 7.91 13.60 -1.85
N PHE A 54 7.09 12.86 -1.13
CA PHE A 54 7.13 12.82 0.33
C PHE A 54 8.44 12.22 0.86
N PHE A 55 8.91 11.12 0.27
CA PHE A 55 10.12 10.44 0.72
C PHE A 55 11.36 11.32 0.58
N SER A 56 11.47 12.11 -0.50
CA SER A 56 12.55 13.10 -0.63
C SER A 56 12.51 14.16 0.47
N GLN A 57 11.31 14.64 0.83
CA GLN A 57 11.13 15.60 1.93
C GLN A 57 11.52 14.97 3.28
N LEU A 58 11.13 13.72 3.51
CA LEU A 58 11.48 12.96 4.71
C LEU A 58 13.00 12.79 4.85
N VAL A 59 13.70 12.41 3.79
CA VAL A 59 15.16 12.29 3.79
C VAL A 59 15.81 13.62 4.15
N THR A 60 15.34 14.71 3.55
CA THR A 60 15.86 16.07 3.81
C THR A 60 15.66 16.44 5.28
N HIS A 61 14.47 16.18 5.82
CA HIS A 61 14.13 16.46 7.21
C HIS A 61 15.01 15.67 8.19
N VAL A 62 15.17 14.35 7.98
CA VAL A 62 16.01 13.50 8.83
C VAL A 62 17.48 13.91 8.78
N GLN A 63 17.99 14.31 7.61
CA GLN A 63 19.36 14.83 7.49
C GLN A 63 19.54 16.17 8.22
N ALA A 64 18.53 17.05 8.20
CA ALA A 64 18.57 18.30 8.95
C ALA A 64 18.59 18.06 10.46
N LEU A 65 17.79 17.11 10.97
CA LEU A 65 17.80 16.73 12.39
C LEU A 65 19.18 16.23 12.83
N LYS A 66 19.81 15.35 12.05
CA LYS A 66 21.15 14.81 12.36
C LYS A 66 22.27 15.85 12.36
N LYS A 67 22.07 17.01 11.74
CA LYS A 67 23.07 18.11 11.71
C LYS A 67 22.91 19.09 12.87
N ALA A 68 21.79 19.02 13.58
CA ALA A 68 21.49 19.88 14.71
C ALA A 68 21.95 19.30 16.06
N ASP A 69 22.34 18.03 16.07
CA ASP A 69 23.04 17.32 17.16
C ASP A 69 24.56 17.34 16.94
#